data_AF-A0A8T7HS73-F1
#
_entry.id   AF-A0A8T7HS73-F1
#
_cell.length_a   1.000
_cell.length_b   1.000
_cell.length_c   1.000
_cell.angle_alpha   90.00
_cell.angle_beta   90.00
_cell.angle_gamma   90.00
#
_symmetry.space_group_name_H-M   'P 1'
#
loop_
_entity.id
_entity.type
_entity.pdbx_description
1 polymer ?
#
loop_
_entity_poly.entity_id
_entity_poly.type
_entity_poly.pdbx_seq_one_letter_code
_entity_poly.pdbx_strand_id
1 'polypeptide(L)'
;MNRFGLYLVTTLSYLGLGCVLPIVLYISSLAKDNMKDTFSLLSGILLYALFCFLSLPNAIKNYSLSYISIAVISISSSIFLLLKSIECKKNDLWLSAWILLTVIMMSLPVFVSAKFLLPALPAISLVFVKHEKRLLAWALIVSAIGLSASVADTAFADSYRTAAEEFSRTEHEKTFFAGHWGFQYYMEKEGYTQIENNQITEKGTKIIYPFYPDSQILNQNLDYGKTDIILQDNFPIKIMDCEASIGFYSNHVCGHNHMKRNVTALLPFGLSFSPTEIIELLVVQ
;
A
#
# COMPACT_ATOMS: atom_id res chain seq x y z
N MET A 1 -7.82 -19.25 -2.70
CA MET A 1 -8.33 -18.67 -1.43
C MET A 1 -9.63 -17.93 -1.75
N ASN A 2 -10.75 -18.18 -1.05
CA ASN A 2 -12.02 -17.53 -1.40
C ASN A 2 -11.91 -16.01 -1.16
N ARG A 3 -12.44 -15.18 -2.07
CA ARG A 3 -12.25 -13.71 -2.05
C ARG A 3 -12.59 -13.10 -0.69
N PHE A 4 -13.60 -13.66 -0.01
CA PHE A 4 -13.99 -13.30 1.35
C PHE A 4 -12.86 -13.40 2.39
N GLY A 5 -12.06 -14.47 2.35
CA GLY A 5 -10.94 -14.66 3.29
C GLY A 5 -9.80 -13.67 3.04
N LEU A 6 -9.54 -13.35 1.76
CA LEU A 6 -8.56 -12.33 1.39
C LEU A 6 -8.99 -10.95 1.87
N TYR A 7 -10.27 -10.59 1.73
CA TYR A 7 -10.85 -9.31 2.19
C TYR A 7 -10.88 -9.15 3.71
N LEU A 8 -11.12 -10.23 4.45
CA LEU A 8 -11.09 -10.21 5.91
C LEU A 8 -9.66 -9.97 6.42
N VAL A 9 -8.68 -10.67 5.88
CA VAL A 9 -7.26 -10.55 6.25
C VAL A 9 -6.71 -9.17 5.91
N THR A 10 -7.07 -8.61 4.76
CA THR A 10 -6.65 -7.27 4.31
C THR A 10 -7.29 -6.13 5.12
N THR A 11 -8.59 -6.22 5.40
CA THR A 11 -9.27 -5.29 6.32
C THR A 11 -8.61 -5.35 7.69
N LEU A 12 -8.30 -6.55 8.19
CA LEU A 12 -7.57 -6.77 9.44
C LEU A 12 -6.09 -6.37 9.41
N SER A 13 -5.52 -6.02 8.25
CA SER A 13 -4.10 -5.67 8.10
C SER A 13 -3.85 -4.17 7.92
N TYR A 14 -4.74 -3.45 7.22
CA TYR A 14 -4.83 -1.98 7.32
C TYR A 14 -5.31 -1.57 8.72
N LEU A 15 -6.34 -2.27 9.23
CA LEU A 15 -6.66 -2.22 10.64
C LEU A 15 -5.52 -2.84 11.45
N GLY A 16 -4.70 -3.75 10.93
CA GLY A 16 -3.62 -4.45 11.65
C GLY A 16 -2.60 -3.52 12.31
N LEU A 17 -2.02 -2.66 11.50
CA LEU A 17 -0.98 -1.71 11.91
C LEU A 17 -1.57 -0.45 12.56
N GLY A 18 -2.77 -0.02 12.18
CA GLY A 18 -3.42 1.18 12.72
C GLY A 18 -4.43 0.95 13.86
N CYS A 19 -5.00 -0.25 14.00
CA CYS A 19 -6.13 -0.58 14.88
C CYS A 19 -5.99 -1.90 15.67
N VAL A 20 -5.41 -2.99 15.14
CA VAL A 20 -5.22 -4.27 15.84
C VAL A 20 -4.15 -4.08 16.90
N LEU A 21 -3.13 -3.28 16.63
CA LEU A 21 -2.14 -2.92 17.64
C LEU A 21 -2.80 -2.18 18.84
N PRO A 22 -3.63 -1.12 18.65
CA PRO A 22 -4.49 -0.57 19.72
C PRO A 22 -5.47 -1.56 20.35
N ILE A 23 -6.11 -2.44 19.58
CA ILE A 23 -7.11 -3.41 20.08
C ILE A 23 -6.45 -4.51 20.91
N VAL A 24 -5.30 -5.03 20.50
CA VAL A 24 -4.50 -6.01 21.25
C VAL A 24 -3.95 -5.38 22.52
N LEU A 25 -3.46 -4.14 22.44
CA LEU A 25 -3.08 -3.34 23.60
C LEU A 25 -4.26 -3.09 24.55
N TYR A 26 -5.47 -2.88 24.00
CA TYR A 26 -6.70 -2.66 24.77
C TYR A 26 -7.20 -3.95 25.43
N ILE A 27 -7.18 -5.10 24.74
CA ILE A 27 -7.52 -6.42 25.31
C ILE A 27 -6.51 -6.80 26.41
N SER A 28 -5.22 -6.55 26.18
CA SER A 28 -4.14 -6.72 27.17
C SER A 28 -4.37 -5.83 28.42
N SER A 29 -4.83 -4.59 28.21
CA SER A 29 -5.19 -3.66 29.28
C SER A 29 -6.50 -4.02 30.00
N LEU A 30 -7.50 -4.57 29.30
CA LEU A 30 -8.82 -4.95 29.83
C LEU A 30 -8.81 -6.26 30.60
N ALA A 31 -7.83 -7.14 30.34
CA ALA A 31 -7.62 -8.35 31.14
C ALA A 31 -7.37 -8.06 32.63
N LYS A 32 -7.23 -6.78 33.02
CA LYS A 32 -7.03 -6.33 34.40
C LYS A 32 -8.24 -5.66 35.06
N ASP A 33 -9.23 -5.11 34.35
CA ASP A 33 -10.37 -4.44 35.00
C ASP A 33 -11.62 -4.28 34.10
N ASN A 34 -12.76 -4.73 34.66
CA ASN A 34 -14.17 -4.40 34.35
C ASN A 34 -14.81 -4.83 32.99
N MET A 35 -15.69 -5.84 33.04
CA MET A 35 -16.42 -6.45 31.91
C MET A 35 -17.37 -5.51 31.12
N LYS A 36 -17.83 -4.40 31.71
CA LYS A 36 -18.78 -3.49 31.04
C LYS A 36 -18.16 -2.77 29.84
N ASP A 37 -16.90 -2.41 29.93
CA ASP A 37 -16.18 -1.72 28.86
C ASP A 37 -15.87 -2.66 27.68
N THR A 38 -15.71 -3.95 27.99
CA THR A 38 -15.55 -5.01 26.98
C THR A 38 -16.82 -5.18 26.14
N PHE A 39 -17.99 -5.06 26.75
CA PHE A 39 -19.29 -5.23 26.07
C PHE A 39 -19.61 -4.05 25.15
N SER A 40 -19.29 -2.82 25.57
CA SER A 40 -19.46 -1.62 24.76
C SER A 40 -18.49 -1.58 23.56
N LEU A 41 -17.29 -2.14 23.71
CA LEU A 41 -16.34 -2.25 22.60
C LEU A 41 -16.77 -3.34 21.61
N LEU A 42 -17.17 -4.52 22.11
CA LEU A 42 -17.66 -5.61 21.26
C LEU A 42 -18.89 -5.18 20.48
N SER A 43 -19.81 -4.42 21.08
CA SER A 43 -20.98 -3.88 20.38
C SER A 43 -20.58 -2.83 19.33
N GLY A 44 -19.59 -1.97 19.62
CA GLY A 44 -19.03 -1.02 18.66
C GLY A 44 -18.38 -1.73 17.46
N ILE A 45 -17.58 -2.78 17.71
CA ILE A 45 -16.94 -3.60 16.68
C ILE A 45 -17.99 -4.36 15.85
N LEU A 46 -19.04 -4.91 16.48
CA LEU A 46 -20.13 -5.61 15.78
C LEU A 46 -20.98 -4.68 14.93
N LEU A 47 -21.36 -3.51 15.47
CA LEU A 47 -22.11 -2.49 14.73
C LEU A 47 -21.27 -1.93 13.56
N TYR A 48 -19.96 -1.82 13.74
CA TYR A 48 -19.02 -1.41 12.70
C TYR A 48 -18.81 -2.49 11.64
N ALA A 49 -18.60 -3.75 12.03
CA ALA A 49 -18.53 -4.87 11.09
C ALA A 49 -19.83 -4.98 10.27
N LEU A 50 -20.98 -4.73 10.90
CA LEU A 50 -22.28 -4.64 10.25
C LEU A 50 -22.36 -3.43 9.31
N PHE A 51 -21.89 -2.25 9.71
CA PHE A 51 -21.87 -1.06 8.84
C PHE A 51 -20.96 -1.25 7.62
N CYS A 52 -19.78 -1.83 7.78
CA CYS A 52 -18.90 -2.19 6.68
C CYS A 52 -19.53 -3.23 5.76
N PHE A 53 -20.16 -4.27 6.31
CA PHE A 53 -20.88 -5.29 5.56
C PHE A 53 -22.03 -4.69 4.72
N LEU A 54 -22.77 -3.75 5.30
CA LEU A 54 -23.88 -3.05 4.63
C LEU A 54 -23.41 -1.98 3.63
N SER A 55 -22.24 -1.38 3.84
CA SER A 55 -21.69 -0.32 2.99
C SER A 55 -20.80 -0.84 1.85
N LEU A 56 -20.31 -2.09 1.97
CA LEU A 56 -19.44 -2.75 0.97
C LEU A 56 -19.98 -2.67 -0.47
N PRO A 57 -21.28 -2.94 -0.74
CA PRO A 57 -21.81 -2.92 -2.11
C PRO A 57 -21.76 -1.52 -2.77
N ASN A 58 -21.85 -0.45 -1.97
CA ASN A 58 -21.84 0.93 -2.45
C ASN A 58 -20.44 1.56 -2.43
N ALA A 59 -19.57 1.17 -1.48
CA ALA A 59 -18.17 1.59 -1.42
C ALA A 59 -17.36 1.06 -2.61
N ILE A 60 -17.75 -0.08 -3.20
CA ILE A 60 -17.16 -0.63 -4.42
C ILE A 60 -17.48 0.25 -5.66
N LYS A 61 -18.58 1.02 -5.65
CA LYS A 61 -18.94 1.92 -6.75
C LYS A 61 -18.41 3.34 -6.59
N ASN A 62 -18.24 3.83 -5.36
CA ASN A 62 -17.78 5.19 -5.08
C ASN A 62 -16.56 5.16 -4.17
N TYR A 63 -15.38 5.33 -4.78
CA TYR A 63 -14.05 5.37 -4.14
C TYR A 63 -13.98 6.30 -2.92
N SER A 64 -14.76 7.37 -2.90
CA SER A 64 -14.81 8.31 -1.77
C SER A 64 -15.26 7.65 -0.46
N LEU A 65 -16.13 6.63 -0.50
CA LEU A 65 -16.74 6.07 0.70
C LEU A 65 -15.77 5.20 1.52
N SER A 66 -14.87 4.46 0.87
CA SER A 66 -13.85 3.64 1.56
C SER A 66 -12.77 4.51 2.21
N TYR A 67 -12.34 5.60 1.54
CA TYR A 67 -11.45 6.61 2.13
C TYR A 67 -12.07 7.30 3.34
N ILE A 68 -13.33 7.73 3.21
CA ILE A 68 -14.07 8.34 4.32
C ILE A 68 -14.16 7.35 5.47
N SER A 69 -14.41 6.07 5.20
CA SER A 69 -14.48 5.04 6.25
C SER A 69 -13.13 4.87 6.96
N ILE A 70 -12.02 4.68 6.22
CA ILE A 70 -10.66 4.53 6.79
C ILE A 70 -10.24 5.78 7.56
N ALA A 71 -10.51 6.97 7.03
CA ALA A 71 -10.24 8.23 7.70
C ALA A 71 -11.05 8.35 8.99
N VAL A 72 -12.35 8.07 8.95
CA VAL A 72 -13.23 8.11 10.13
C VAL A 72 -12.76 7.12 11.20
N ILE A 73 -12.34 5.91 10.84
CA ILE A 73 -11.84 4.91 11.79
C ILE A 73 -10.51 5.36 12.41
N SER A 74 -9.59 5.83 11.58
CA SER A 74 -8.26 6.22 12.04
C SER A 74 -8.34 7.45 12.95
N ILE A 75 -9.19 8.42 12.57
CA ILE A 75 -9.51 9.60 13.38
C ILE A 75 -10.23 9.18 14.67
N SER A 76 -11.25 8.32 14.61
CA SER A 76 -12.00 7.88 15.80
C SER A 76 -11.14 7.08 16.78
N SER A 77 -10.30 6.17 16.27
CA SER A 77 -9.36 5.39 17.09
C SER A 77 -8.31 6.28 17.74
N SER A 78 -7.81 7.26 16.99
CA SER A 78 -6.82 8.21 17.49
C SER A 78 -7.42 9.21 18.50
N ILE A 79 -8.65 9.67 18.27
CA ILE A 79 -9.42 10.49 19.22
C ILE A 79 -9.69 9.67 20.49
N PHE A 80 -10.08 8.41 20.39
CA PHE A 80 -10.30 7.55 21.54
C PHE A 80 -9.01 7.34 22.35
N LEU A 81 -7.88 7.07 21.68
CA LEU A 81 -6.56 6.98 22.32
C LEU A 81 -6.16 8.30 22.98
N LEU A 82 -6.52 9.43 22.37
CA LEU A 82 -6.36 10.76 22.97
C LEU A 82 -7.22 10.93 24.22
N LEU A 83 -8.51 10.64 24.16
CA LEU A 83 -9.42 10.75 25.30
C LEU A 83 -8.96 9.87 26.47
N LYS A 84 -8.55 8.63 26.20
CA LYS A 84 -8.01 7.74 27.22
C LYS A 84 -6.64 8.19 27.74
N SER A 85 -5.83 8.85 26.91
CA SER A 85 -4.58 9.45 27.34
C SER A 85 -4.76 10.73 28.18
N ILE A 86 -5.88 11.43 28.05
CA ILE A 86 -6.26 12.56 28.91
C ILE A 86 -6.55 12.06 30.34
N GLU A 87 -7.08 10.85 30.49
CA GLU A 87 -7.26 10.19 31.80
C GLU A 87 -5.94 9.65 32.38
N CYS A 88 -4.92 9.45 31.54
CA CYS A 88 -3.58 9.04 31.94
C CYS A 88 -2.64 10.23 32.22
N LYS A 89 -1.44 9.95 32.74
CA LYS A 89 -0.44 10.98 33.11
C LYS A 89 -0.12 11.90 31.92
N LYS A 90 0.17 13.18 32.18
CA LYS A 90 0.52 14.25 31.18
C LYS A 90 1.44 13.81 30.02
N ASN A 91 2.36 12.88 30.26
CA ASN A 91 3.32 12.41 29.25
C ASN A 91 2.70 11.50 28.17
N ASP A 92 1.52 10.94 28.38
CA ASP A 92 0.86 10.07 27.42
C ASP A 92 -0.02 10.86 26.43
N LEU A 93 -0.52 12.03 26.87
CA LEU A 93 -1.28 12.95 26.04
C LEU A 93 -0.51 13.41 24.80
N TRP A 94 0.78 13.74 24.98
CA TRP A 94 1.64 14.19 23.88
C TRP A 94 1.87 13.10 22.84
N LEU A 95 2.08 11.85 23.28
CA LEU A 95 2.31 10.72 22.37
C LEU A 95 1.05 10.40 21.58
N SER A 96 -0.12 10.41 22.23
CA SER A 96 -1.40 10.22 21.54
C SER A 96 -1.71 11.36 20.56
N ALA A 97 -1.40 12.61 20.92
CA ALA A 97 -1.53 13.77 20.03
C ALA A 97 -0.62 13.63 18.79
N TRP A 98 0.60 13.14 18.97
CA TRP A 98 1.52 12.87 17.85
C TRP A 98 0.94 11.81 16.91
N ILE A 99 0.48 10.68 17.46
CA ILE A 99 -0.12 9.61 16.66
C ILE A 99 -1.34 10.13 15.89
N LEU A 100 -2.25 10.85 16.56
CA LEU A 100 -3.41 11.46 15.93
C LEU A 100 -2.98 12.40 14.80
N LEU A 101 -2.03 13.31 15.07
CA LEU A 101 -1.60 14.28 14.08
C LEU A 101 -1.04 13.58 12.84
N THR A 102 -0.25 12.52 13.02
CA THR A 102 0.28 11.75 11.89
C THR A 102 -0.84 11.11 11.08
N VAL A 103 -1.82 10.51 11.75
CA VAL A 103 -3.00 9.93 11.09
C VAL A 103 -3.84 10.99 10.35
N ILE A 104 -4.03 12.17 10.92
CA ILE A 104 -4.72 13.28 10.25
C ILE A 104 -3.92 13.70 9.01
N MET A 105 -2.61 13.90 9.16
CA MET A 105 -1.75 14.29 8.04
C MET A 105 -1.73 13.24 6.92
N MET A 106 -1.88 11.95 7.24
CA MET A 106 -2.03 10.89 6.24
C MET A 106 -3.33 10.96 5.43
N SER A 107 -4.38 11.60 5.94
CA SER A 107 -5.66 11.72 5.26
C SER A 107 -5.72 12.88 4.25
N LEU A 108 -4.69 13.73 4.22
CA LEU A 108 -4.65 14.92 3.36
C LEU A 108 -4.18 14.64 1.92
N PRO A 109 -3.18 13.77 1.67
CA PRO A 109 -2.71 13.49 0.32
C PRO A 109 -3.73 12.70 -0.50
N VAL A 110 -3.79 13.00 -1.81
CA VAL A 110 -4.62 12.26 -2.79
C VAL A 110 -4.16 10.80 -2.92
N PHE A 111 -2.86 10.54 -2.75
CA PHE A 111 -2.28 9.21 -2.73
C PHE A 111 -1.78 8.90 -1.32
N VAL A 112 -2.30 7.86 -0.69
CA VAL A 112 -1.84 7.44 0.63
C VAL A 112 -0.85 6.30 0.45
N SER A 113 0.38 6.52 0.92
CA SER A 113 1.44 5.49 0.95
C SER A 113 1.74 5.10 2.39
N ALA A 114 2.14 3.85 2.59
CA ALA A 114 2.54 3.30 3.89
C ALA A 114 3.64 4.13 4.57
N LYS A 115 4.50 4.78 3.78
CA LYS A 115 5.59 5.62 4.27
C LYS A 115 5.11 6.81 5.12
N PHE A 116 3.86 7.24 4.97
CA PHE A 116 3.30 8.31 5.78
C PHE A 116 2.98 7.89 7.23
N LEU A 117 3.04 6.59 7.56
CA LEU A 117 2.98 6.10 8.94
C LEU A 117 4.32 6.21 9.67
N LEU A 118 5.44 6.36 8.95
CA LEU A 118 6.77 6.39 9.55
C LEU A 118 6.91 7.44 10.67
N PRO A 119 6.36 8.67 10.55
CA PRO A 119 6.42 9.65 11.63
C PRO A 119 5.67 9.23 12.90
N ALA A 120 4.71 8.31 12.84
CA ALA A 120 3.99 7.82 14.01
C ALA A 120 4.79 6.77 14.79
N LEU A 121 5.76 6.09 14.15
CA LEU A 121 6.49 4.97 14.74
C LEU A 121 7.22 5.32 16.04
N PRO A 122 7.89 6.48 16.21
CA PRO A 122 8.52 6.82 17.48
C PRO A 122 7.51 6.93 18.62
N ALA A 123 6.37 7.60 18.38
CA ALA A 123 5.34 7.78 19.38
C ALA A 123 4.70 6.44 19.78
N ILE A 124 4.40 5.59 18.80
CA ILE A 124 3.93 4.21 19.03
C ILE A 124 4.96 3.45 19.86
N SER A 125 6.22 3.46 19.45
CA SER A 125 7.31 2.75 20.15
C SER A 125 7.44 3.19 21.60
N LEU A 126 7.34 4.49 21.89
CA LEU A 126 7.41 5.02 23.26
C LEU A 126 6.21 4.60 24.12
N VAL A 127 5.01 4.52 23.54
CA VAL A 127 3.83 3.98 24.23
C VAL A 127 4.05 2.49 24.57
N PHE A 128 4.62 1.72 23.62
CA PHE A 128 4.95 0.31 23.83
C PHE A 128 5.99 0.09 24.94
N VAL A 129 7.08 0.88 24.92
CA VAL A 129 8.16 0.81 25.93
C VAL A 129 7.65 0.98 27.36
N LYS A 130 6.64 1.82 27.56
CA LYS A 130 6.08 2.07 28.89
C LYS A 130 5.24 0.90 29.44
N HIS A 131 4.64 0.10 28.56
CA HIS A 131 3.59 -0.86 28.95
C HIS A 131 4.01 -2.32 28.79
N GLU A 132 5.05 -2.60 28.00
CA GLU A 132 5.46 -3.97 27.72
C GLU A 132 6.81 -4.35 28.32
N LYS A 133 6.86 -5.54 28.92
CA LYS A 133 8.12 -6.12 29.47
C LYS A 133 8.94 -6.85 28.40
N ARG A 134 8.35 -7.09 27.22
CA ARG A 134 8.94 -7.86 26.12
C ARG A 134 9.43 -6.97 24.97
N LEU A 135 10.01 -5.82 25.28
CA LEU A 135 10.39 -4.83 24.28
C LEU A 135 11.41 -5.32 23.27
N LEU A 136 12.37 -6.13 23.73
CA LEU A 136 13.35 -6.72 22.84
C LEU A 136 12.68 -7.63 21.80
N ALA A 137 11.71 -8.45 22.21
CA ALA A 137 10.99 -9.32 21.28
C ALA A 137 10.18 -8.51 20.25
N TRP A 138 9.51 -7.44 20.69
CA TRP A 138 8.78 -6.56 19.78
C TRP A 138 9.69 -5.81 18.82
N ALA A 139 10.80 -5.27 19.32
CA ALA A 139 11.80 -4.61 18.48
C ALA A 139 12.35 -5.57 17.42
N LEU A 140 12.67 -6.81 17.80
CA LEU A 140 13.13 -7.83 16.86
C LEU A 140 12.08 -8.18 15.79
N ILE A 141 10.81 -8.31 16.17
CA ILE A 141 9.71 -8.58 15.22
C ILE A 141 9.55 -7.40 14.25
N VAL A 142 9.49 -6.17 14.75
CA VAL A 142 9.34 -4.97 13.91
C VAL A 142 10.54 -4.80 12.98
N SER A 143 11.76 -5.01 13.49
CA SER A 143 12.97 -4.99 12.67
C SER A 143 12.97 -6.08 11.60
N ALA A 144 12.54 -7.31 11.93
CA ALA A 144 12.44 -8.39 10.96
C ALA A 144 11.43 -8.08 9.85
N ILE A 145 10.27 -7.51 10.19
CA ILE A 145 9.27 -7.07 9.21
C ILE A 145 9.82 -5.92 8.35
N GLY A 146 10.44 -4.92 8.95
CA GLY A 146 11.01 -3.77 8.25
C GLY A 146 12.14 -4.17 7.29
N LEU A 147 13.05 -5.04 7.74
CA LEU A 147 14.10 -5.61 6.89
C LEU A 147 13.51 -6.41 5.73
N SER A 148 12.48 -7.21 5.99
CA SER A 148 11.80 -7.96 4.93
C SER A 148 11.17 -7.04 3.89
N ALA A 149 10.46 -6.00 4.32
CA ALA A 149 9.91 -5.00 3.40
C ALA A 149 11.00 -4.28 2.61
N SER A 150 12.15 -3.97 3.24
CA SER A 150 13.30 -3.35 2.56
C SER A 150 13.94 -4.26 1.51
N VAL A 151 14.01 -5.57 1.75
CA VAL A 151 14.50 -6.54 0.78
C VAL A 151 13.55 -6.63 -0.41
N ALA A 152 12.24 -6.69 -0.15
CA ALA A 152 11.22 -6.68 -1.20
C ALA A 152 11.24 -5.39 -2.04
N ASP A 153 11.45 -4.25 -1.38
CA ASP A 153 11.58 -2.96 -2.04
C ASP A 153 12.85 -2.88 -2.91
N THR A 154 13.96 -3.42 -2.43
CA THR A 154 15.20 -3.51 -3.21
C THR A 154 15.00 -4.39 -4.44
N ALA A 155 14.34 -5.53 -4.30
CA ALA A 155 14.04 -6.43 -5.43
C ALA A 155 13.14 -5.75 -6.48
N PHE A 156 12.15 -4.98 -6.03
CA PHE A 156 11.27 -4.20 -6.90
C PHE A 156 12.00 -3.05 -7.61
N ALA A 157 12.90 -2.34 -6.93
CA ALA A 157 13.72 -1.32 -7.57
C ALA A 157 14.71 -1.92 -8.58
N ASP A 158 15.29 -3.08 -8.25
CA ASP A 158 16.25 -3.79 -9.10
C ASP A 158 15.59 -4.42 -10.34
N SER A 159 14.29 -4.73 -10.31
CA SER A 159 13.58 -5.21 -11.51
C SER A 159 13.58 -4.13 -12.60
N TYR A 160 13.37 -2.86 -12.25
CA TYR A 160 13.45 -1.76 -13.22
C TYR A 160 14.86 -1.56 -13.77
N ARG A 161 15.89 -1.66 -12.93
CA ARG A 161 17.28 -1.62 -13.38
C ARG A 161 17.56 -2.75 -14.38
N THR A 162 17.17 -3.97 -14.02
CA THR A 162 17.35 -5.17 -14.85
C THR A 162 16.61 -5.04 -16.18
N ALA A 163 15.37 -4.55 -16.17
CA ALA A 163 14.60 -4.29 -17.38
C ALA A 163 15.32 -3.32 -18.31
N ALA A 164 15.74 -2.16 -17.79
CA ALA A 164 16.42 -1.15 -18.59
C ALA A 164 17.73 -1.69 -19.20
N GLU A 165 18.52 -2.43 -18.43
CA GLU A 165 19.74 -3.10 -18.90
C GLU A 165 19.45 -4.14 -20.00
N GLU A 166 18.36 -4.91 -19.89
CA GLU A 166 17.95 -5.86 -20.92
C GLU A 166 17.59 -5.16 -22.24
N PHE A 167 16.91 -4.00 -22.14
CA PHE A 167 16.55 -3.22 -23.31
C PHE A 167 17.70 -2.43 -23.91
N SER A 168 18.74 -2.06 -23.16
CA SER A 168 19.88 -1.24 -23.61
C SER A 168 20.53 -1.65 -24.95
N ARG A 169 20.33 -2.91 -25.38
CA ARG A 169 20.84 -3.46 -26.64
C ARG A 169 19.90 -3.26 -27.84
N THR A 170 18.75 -2.63 -27.64
CA THR A 170 17.73 -2.41 -28.68
C THR A 170 17.87 -1.02 -29.32
N GLU A 171 17.39 -0.87 -30.56
CA GLU A 171 17.46 0.43 -31.25
C GLU A 171 16.62 1.50 -30.54
N HIS A 172 17.27 2.59 -30.13
CA HIS A 172 16.64 3.70 -29.42
C HIS A 172 15.76 4.59 -30.31
N GLU A 173 16.06 4.73 -31.60
CA GLU A 173 15.39 5.72 -32.48
C GLU A 173 13.88 5.51 -32.65
N LYS A 174 13.38 4.28 -32.42
CA LYS A 174 11.95 3.93 -32.52
C LYS A 174 11.41 3.25 -31.27
N THR A 175 12.12 3.38 -30.15
CA THR A 175 11.74 2.76 -28.89
C THR A 175 11.58 3.83 -27.84
N PHE A 176 10.36 3.95 -27.33
CA PHE A 176 10.02 4.84 -26.23
C PHE A 176 9.70 4.02 -25.00
N PHE A 177 9.61 4.68 -23.85
CA PHE A 177 9.03 4.07 -22.67
C PHE A 177 7.84 4.88 -22.19
N ALA A 178 6.91 4.24 -21.48
CA ALA A 178 5.88 4.93 -20.72
C ALA A 178 5.95 4.51 -19.25
N GLY A 179 5.57 5.39 -18.33
CA GLY A 179 5.55 5.11 -16.90
C GLY A 179 6.53 5.96 -16.08
N HIS A 180 6.30 5.99 -14.77
CA HIS A 180 6.94 6.93 -13.84
C HIS A 180 7.78 6.24 -12.74
N TRP A 181 8.22 7.03 -11.75
CA TRP A 181 9.02 6.61 -10.58
C TRP A 181 10.41 6.10 -10.96
N GLY A 182 10.92 5.07 -10.27
CA GLY A 182 12.26 4.53 -10.49
C GLY A 182 12.46 3.99 -11.90
N PHE A 183 11.40 3.52 -12.56
CA PHE A 183 11.46 3.05 -13.95
C PHE A 183 11.93 4.14 -14.91
N GLN A 184 11.35 5.34 -14.79
CA GLN A 184 11.73 6.50 -15.60
C GLN A 184 13.24 6.81 -15.48
N TYR A 185 13.75 6.84 -14.26
CA TYR A 185 15.18 7.09 -14.02
C TYR A 185 16.07 6.08 -14.75
N TYR A 186 15.76 4.79 -14.68
CA TYR A 186 16.58 3.76 -15.31
C TYR A 186 16.46 3.78 -16.84
N MET A 187 15.26 4.01 -17.39
CA MET A 187 15.08 4.11 -18.84
C MET A 187 15.77 5.33 -19.45
N GLU A 188 15.68 6.50 -18.80
CA GLU A 188 16.38 7.72 -19.24
C GLU A 188 17.90 7.55 -19.16
N LYS A 189 18.40 6.86 -18.12
CA LYS A 189 19.82 6.55 -17.97
C LYS A 189 20.36 5.70 -19.12
N GLU A 190 19.54 4.78 -19.65
CA GLU A 190 19.87 3.98 -20.84
C GLU A 190 19.58 4.73 -22.16
N GLY A 191 19.22 6.01 -22.11
CA GLY A 191 19.06 6.88 -23.29
C GLY A 191 17.68 6.81 -23.96
N TYR A 192 16.68 6.18 -23.33
CA TYR A 192 15.33 6.17 -23.86
C TYR A 192 14.60 7.48 -23.59
N THR A 193 13.64 7.79 -24.47
CA THR A 193 12.76 8.95 -24.31
C THR A 193 11.39 8.50 -23.82
N GLN A 194 10.82 9.23 -22.86
CA GLN A 194 9.47 9.00 -22.37
C GLN A 194 8.45 9.44 -23.43
N ILE A 195 7.42 8.63 -23.66
CA ILE A 195 6.29 9.02 -24.52
C ILE A 195 5.36 9.99 -23.77
N GLU A 196 4.80 10.98 -24.46
CA GLU A 196 3.78 11.85 -23.89
C GLU A 196 2.40 11.18 -23.86
N ASN A 197 1.53 11.66 -22.97
CA ASN A 197 0.15 11.16 -22.88
C ASN A 197 -0.59 11.38 -24.21
N ASN A 198 -1.21 10.32 -24.73
CA ASN A 198 -1.95 10.28 -26.00
C ASN A 198 -1.11 10.66 -27.24
N GLN A 199 0.22 10.62 -27.16
CA GLN A 199 1.07 10.88 -28.32
C GLN A 199 0.75 9.91 -29.47
N ILE A 200 0.68 10.45 -30.68
CA ILE A 200 0.54 9.65 -31.90
C ILE A 200 1.94 9.16 -32.29
N THR A 201 2.06 7.87 -32.54
CA THR A 201 3.31 7.22 -32.92
C THR A 201 3.13 6.45 -34.22
N GLU A 202 4.21 6.36 -35.01
CA GLU A 202 4.19 5.64 -36.28
C GLU A 202 4.11 4.12 -36.08
N LYS A 203 3.59 3.41 -37.08
CA LYS A 203 3.59 1.95 -37.12
C LYS A 203 5.00 1.39 -36.96
N GLY A 204 5.14 0.36 -36.13
CA GLY A 204 6.42 -0.26 -35.77
C GLY A 204 7.16 0.42 -34.63
N THR A 205 6.63 1.52 -34.07
CA THR A 205 7.15 2.11 -32.83
C THR A 205 7.00 1.12 -31.69
N LYS A 206 8.06 0.95 -30.90
CA LYS A 206 8.08 0.11 -29.70
C LYS A 206 7.89 0.98 -28.47
N ILE A 207 7.10 0.51 -27.52
CA ILE A 207 6.87 1.18 -26.24
C ILE A 207 7.12 0.15 -25.13
N ILE A 208 8.05 0.47 -24.24
CA ILE A 208 8.37 -0.33 -23.05
C ILE A 208 7.51 0.19 -21.90
N TYR A 209 6.71 -0.67 -21.29
CA TYR A 209 5.64 -0.26 -20.39
C TYR A 209 5.61 -1.12 -19.11
N PRO A 210 5.93 -0.58 -17.93
CA PRO A 210 5.89 -1.31 -16.66
C PRO A 210 4.44 -1.45 -16.16
N PHE A 211 4.16 -2.54 -15.44
CA PHE A 211 2.80 -2.85 -15.01
C PHE A 211 2.38 -2.12 -13.72
N TYR A 212 3.30 -1.96 -12.76
CA TYR A 212 2.97 -1.42 -11.42
C TYR A 212 3.15 0.07 -11.15
N PRO A 213 3.95 0.90 -11.85
CA PRO A 213 4.05 2.32 -11.54
C PRO A 213 2.91 3.11 -12.19
N ASP A 214 2.73 4.37 -11.76
CA ASP A 214 1.68 5.21 -12.33
C ASP A 214 1.85 5.31 -13.84
N SER A 215 0.77 5.01 -14.53
CA SER A 215 0.81 4.53 -15.90
C SER A 215 0.43 5.67 -16.83
N GLN A 216 1.30 6.01 -17.79
CA GLN A 216 0.98 7.05 -18.77
C GLN A 216 -0.15 6.61 -19.69
N ILE A 217 -0.99 7.55 -20.10
CA ILE A 217 -2.15 7.25 -20.93
C ILE A 217 -1.67 7.10 -22.37
N LEU A 218 -1.60 5.86 -22.86
CA LEU A 218 -1.34 5.58 -24.28
C LEU A 218 -2.55 5.94 -25.15
N ASN A 219 -2.28 6.25 -26.43
CA ASN A 219 -3.32 6.58 -27.38
C ASN A 219 -4.19 5.34 -27.68
N GLN A 220 -5.46 5.42 -27.31
CA GLN A 220 -6.43 4.30 -27.41
C GLN A 220 -6.89 4.02 -28.85
N ASN A 221 -6.58 4.90 -29.80
CA ASN A 221 -6.94 4.70 -31.21
C ASN A 221 -5.89 3.87 -31.98
N LEU A 222 -4.77 3.55 -31.35
CA LEU A 222 -3.73 2.69 -31.92
C LEU A 222 -3.94 1.25 -31.48
N ASP A 223 -3.62 0.30 -32.37
CA ASP A 223 -3.56 -1.12 -32.04
C ASP A 223 -2.13 -1.48 -31.65
N TYR A 224 -1.99 -2.28 -30.59
CA TYR A 224 -0.70 -2.63 -30.01
C TYR A 224 -0.56 -4.15 -29.97
N GLY A 225 0.44 -4.66 -30.70
CA GLY A 225 0.96 -6.00 -30.42
C GLY A 225 1.65 -5.99 -29.06
N LYS A 226 1.38 -6.97 -28.21
CA LYS A 226 1.89 -7.03 -26.82
C LYS A 226 2.74 -8.27 -26.60
N THR A 227 3.89 -8.09 -25.95
CA THR A 227 4.75 -9.16 -25.44
C THR A 227 5.12 -8.87 -24.00
N ASP A 228 4.94 -9.85 -23.10
CA ASP A 228 5.23 -9.70 -21.67
C ASP A 228 6.63 -10.22 -21.33
N ILE A 229 7.39 -9.43 -20.59
CA ILE A 229 8.66 -9.79 -19.97
C ILE A 229 8.42 -9.87 -18.47
N ILE A 230 8.60 -11.07 -17.93
CA ILE A 230 8.28 -11.40 -16.54
C ILE A 230 9.56 -11.29 -15.71
N LEU A 231 9.57 -10.38 -14.74
CA LEU A 231 10.67 -10.19 -13.81
C LEU A 231 10.30 -10.80 -12.47
N GLN A 232 11.02 -11.84 -12.08
CA GLN A 232 10.72 -12.64 -10.89
C GLN A 232 11.91 -12.64 -9.93
N ASP A 233 11.66 -12.30 -8.68
CA ASP A 233 12.52 -12.66 -7.56
C ASP A 233 11.91 -13.83 -6.74
N ASN A 234 12.78 -14.55 -6.02
CA ASN A 234 12.40 -15.68 -5.16
C ASN A 234 11.99 -15.25 -3.73
N PHE A 235 11.96 -13.95 -3.45
CA PHE A 235 11.62 -13.44 -2.13
C PHE A 235 10.08 -13.43 -1.98
N PRO A 236 9.53 -14.11 -0.97
CA PRO A 236 8.10 -14.35 -0.89
C PRO A 236 7.29 -13.12 -0.45
N ILE A 237 7.93 -12.06 0.02
CA ILE A 237 7.27 -10.82 0.43
C ILE A 237 7.33 -9.84 -0.73
N LYS A 238 6.19 -9.29 -1.10
CA LYS A 238 6.03 -8.25 -2.12
C LYS A 238 5.55 -6.95 -1.49
N ILE A 239 5.90 -5.84 -2.12
CA ILE A 239 5.46 -4.48 -1.77
C ILE A 239 4.49 -3.89 -2.78
N MET A 240 4.35 -4.50 -3.95
CA MET A 240 3.39 -4.17 -5.00
C MET A 240 2.87 -5.50 -5.56
N ASP A 241 1.55 -5.71 -5.55
CA ASP A 241 0.90 -6.85 -6.20
C ASP A 241 -0.62 -6.59 -6.30
N CYS A 242 -1.13 -6.49 -7.51
CA CYS A 242 -2.55 -6.22 -7.76
C CYS A 242 -3.47 -7.41 -7.48
N GLU A 243 -3.00 -8.64 -7.61
CA GLU A 243 -3.82 -9.81 -7.31
C GLU A 243 -3.94 -10.02 -5.81
N ALA A 244 -2.86 -9.77 -5.08
CA ALA A 244 -2.82 -9.85 -3.62
C ALA A 244 -3.28 -8.55 -2.92
N SER A 245 -3.64 -7.50 -3.67
CA SER A 245 -4.01 -6.18 -3.14
C SER A 245 -2.91 -5.59 -2.24
N ILE A 246 -1.68 -5.62 -2.70
CA ILE A 246 -0.49 -5.07 -2.03
C ILE A 246 -0.05 -3.80 -2.78
N GLY A 247 0.23 -2.73 -2.04
CA GLY A 247 0.72 -1.46 -2.57
C GLY A 247 1.35 -0.58 -1.50
N PHE A 248 2.68 -0.56 -1.47
CA PHE A 248 3.48 0.26 -0.56
C PHE A 248 3.51 1.72 -1.01
N TYR A 249 3.71 1.93 -2.31
CA TYR A 249 3.90 3.25 -2.91
C TYR A 249 2.62 3.96 -3.28
N SER A 250 1.58 3.20 -3.58
CA SER A 250 0.27 3.74 -3.89
C SER A 250 -0.83 2.76 -3.52
N ASN A 251 -1.93 3.32 -3.06
CA ASN A 251 -3.20 2.64 -2.85
C ASN A 251 -4.04 2.51 -4.13
N HIS A 252 -3.58 3.12 -5.24
CA HIS A 252 -4.35 3.31 -6.47
C HIS A 252 -3.70 2.79 -7.75
N VAL A 253 -2.45 2.33 -7.69
CA VAL A 253 -1.72 2.00 -8.90
C VAL A 253 -1.78 0.50 -9.11
N CYS A 254 -2.76 0.08 -9.90
CA CYS A 254 -2.92 -1.28 -10.36
C CYS A 254 -3.63 -1.31 -11.71
N GLY A 255 -2.91 -1.70 -12.76
CA GLY A 255 -3.48 -2.11 -14.03
C GLY A 255 -3.52 -1.04 -15.13
N HIS A 256 -3.30 -1.54 -16.34
CA HIS A 256 -3.40 -0.84 -17.62
C HIS A 256 -4.83 -0.31 -17.88
N ASN A 257 -4.98 0.75 -18.69
CA ASN A 257 -6.28 1.25 -19.15
C ASN A 257 -7.20 0.17 -19.79
N HIS A 258 -6.64 -0.94 -20.30
CA HIS A 258 -7.39 -2.07 -20.85
C HIS A 258 -7.88 -3.09 -19.80
N MET A 259 -7.22 -3.15 -18.65
CA MET A 259 -7.69 -3.88 -17.48
C MET A 259 -8.01 -2.88 -16.39
N LYS A 260 -9.16 -2.20 -16.51
CA LYS A 260 -9.79 -1.38 -15.46
C LYS A 260 -10.13 -2.20 -14.20
N ARG A 261 -9.14 -2.87 -13.61
CA ARG A 261 -9.23 -3.40 -12.26
C ARG A 261 -8.63 -2.31 -11.38
N ASN A 262 -9.49 -1.37 -10.98
CA ASN A 262 -9.18 -0.48 -9.89
C ASN A 262 -9.05 -1.32 -8.61
N VAL A 263 -7.91 -1.95 -8.43
CA VAL A 263 -7.59 -2.67 -7.21
C VAL A 263 -7.07 -1.64 -6.24
N THR A 264 -7.87 -1.35 -5.22
CA THR A 264 -7.37 -0.64 -4.06
C THR A 264 -6.36 -1.55 -3.38
N ALA A 265 -5.10 -1.13 -3.32
CA ALA A 265 -4.12 -1.83 -2.51
C ALA A 265 -4.56 -1.75 -1.03
N LEU A 266 -4.60 -2.92 -0.39
CA LEU A 266 -5.08 -3.13 0.97
C LEU A 266 -3.96 -3.52 1.95
N LEU A 267 -2.73 -3.72 1.48
CA LEU A 267 -1.58 -4.04 2.32
C LEU A 267 -0.38 -3.22 1.88
N PRO A 268 0.45 -2.71 2.79
CA PRO A 268 1.73 -2.12 2.43
C PRO A 268 2.74 -3.17 1.92
N PHE A 269 2.60 -4.43 2.35
CA PHE A 269 3.40 -5.56 1.91
C PHE A 269 2.64 -6.86 2.25
N GLY A 270 2.97 -7.96 1.59
CA GLY A 270 2.32 -9.25 1.84
C GLY A 270 3.03 -10.41 1.18
N LEU A 271 2.62 -11.63 1.53
CA LEU A 271 3.15 -12.83 0.89
C LEU A 271 2.51 -12.99 -0.49
N SER A 272 3.34 -13.10 -1.52
CA SER A 272 2.89 -13.41 -2.87
C SER A 272 3.98 -14.09 -3.68
N PHE A 273 3.54 -14.98 -4.57
CA PHE A 273 4.38 -15.67 -5.55
C PHE A 273 4.23 -15.08 -6.96
N SER A 274 3.49 -13.97 -7.10
CA SER A 274 3.40 -13.23 -8.34
C SER A 274 4.79 -12.73 -8.78
N PRO A 275 4.95 -12.41 -10.08
CA PRO A 275 6.09 -11.66 -10.56
C PRO A 275 6.32 -10.38 -9.76
N THR A 276 7.58 -10.03 -9.63
CA THR A 276 8.01 -8.77 -8.99
C THR A 276 7.59 -7.59 -9.83
N GLU A 277 7.71 -7.74 -11.15
CA GLU A 277 7.25 -6.78 -12.14
C GLU A 277 6.93 -7.50 -13.46
N ILE A 278 6.04 -6.92 -14.25
CA ILE A 278 5.80 -7.34 -15.63
C ILE A 278 6.06 -6.12 -16.51
N ILE A 279 6.98 -6.26 -17.46
CA ILE A 279 7.24 -5.22 -18.46
C ILE A 279 6.57 -5.65 -19.76
N GLU A 280 5.66 -4.83 -20.25
CA GLU A 280 4.98 -5.04 -21.51
C GLU A 280 5.78 -4.32 -22.61
N LEU A 281 6.20 -5.06 -23.62
CA LEU A 281 6.72 -4.52 -24.87
C LEU A 281 5.57 -4.40 -25.87
N LEU A 282 5.17 -3.17 -26.14
CA LEU A 282 4.09 -2.84 -27.05
C LEU A 282 4.67 -2.43 -28.42
N VAL A 283 4.04 -2.87 -29.51
CA VAL A 283 4.42 -2.51 -30.88
C VAL A 283 3.20 -1.99 -31.61
N VAL A 284 3.27 -0.76 -32.11
CA VAL A 284 2.17 -0.12 -32.87
C VAL A 284 1.99 -0.85 -34.20
N GLN A 285 0.76 -1.31 -34.49
CA GLN A 285 0.44 -2.07 -35.70
C GLN A 285 0.00 -1.24 -36.89
#